data_AF-A0A9E3M6J0-F1
#
_entry.id   AF-A0A9E3M6J0-F1
#
_cell.length_a   1.000
_cell.length_b   1.000
_cell.length_c   1.000
_cell.angle_alpha   90.00
_cell.angle_beta   90.00
_cell.angle_gamma   90.00
#
_symmetry.space_group_name_H-M   'P 1'
#
loop_
_entity.id
_entity.type
_entity.pdbx_description
1 polymer ?
#
loop_
_entity_poly.entity_id
_entity_poly.type
_entity_poly.pdbx_seq_one_letter_code
_entity_poly.pdbx_strand_id
1 'polypeptide(L)'
;MSDNKNTAVAGTLEKLGERRSDFWWNLVYFLILAIAIGFVLVNNDLASIISPAGIGILAVLGVLELYPTFYLVKLVLRLKNGRRDS
;
A
#
# COMPACT_ATOMS: atom_id res chain seq x y z
N MET A 1 -12.38 24.56 16.51
CA MET A 1 -11.77 23.46 17.27
C MET A 1 -11.84 22.18 16.42
N SER A 2 -11.01 22.08 15.36
CA SER A 2 -11.08 20.99 14.37
C SER A 2 -9.71 20.48 13.90
N ASP A 3 -8.61 20.85 14.57
CA ASP A 3 -7.25 20.57 14.08
C ASP A 3 -6.62 19.29 14.63
N ASN A 4 -7.31 18.53 15.50
CA ASN A 4 -6.66 17.53 16.35
C ASN A 4 -6.43 16.15 15.73
N LYS A 5 -6.91 15.87 14.50
CA LYS A 5 -6.76 14.53 13.88
C LYS A 5 -5.62 14.44 12.87
N ASN A 6 -5.34 15.52 12.15
CA ASN A 6 -4.25 15.57 11.17
C ASN A 6 -2.87 15.59 11.83
N THR A 7 -2.79 16.07 13.08
CA THR A 7 -1.59 16.11 13.92
C THR A 7 -1.20 14.74 14.47
N ALA A 8 -2.15 13.87 14.78
CA ALA A 8 -1.85 12.55 15.37
C ALA A 8 -1.09 11.63 14.39
N VAL A 9 -1.54 11.56 13.13
CA VAL A 9 -0.86 10.78 12.08
C VAL A 9 0.48 11.42 11.72
N ALA A 10 0.53 12.74 11.57
CA ALA A 10 1.76 13.47 11.27
C ALA A 10 2.82 13.26 12.37
N GLY A 11 2.44 13.43 13.64
CA GLY A 11 3.35 13.23 14.78
C GLY A 11 3.76 11.78 15.00
N THR A 12 2.96 10.81 14.53
CA THR A 12 3.36 9.40 14.56
C THR A 12 4.35 9.06 13.44
N LEU A 13 4.13 9.56 12.23
CA LEU A 13 5.06 9.38 11.10
C LEU A 13 6.41 10.07 11.36
N GLU A 14 6.39 11.26 11.94
CA GLU A 14 7.59 12.01 12.31
C GLU A 14 8.43 11.27 13.36
N LYS A 15 7.79 10.65 14.36
CA LYS A 15 8.47 9.79 15.35
C LYS A 15 9.13 8.55 14.74
N LEU A 16 8.68 8.10 13.57
CA LEU A 16 9.27 6.98 12.83
C LEU A 16 10.35 7.42 11.86
N GLY A 17 10.64 8.72 11.76
CA GLY A 17 11.57 9.29 10.78
C GLY A 17 11.03 9.26 9.34
N GLU A 18 9.71 9.18 9.16
CA GLU A 18 9.08 9.02 7.84
C GLU A 18 8.52 10.35 7.35
N ARG A 19 8.83 10.68 6.08
CA ARG A 19 8.31 11.89 5.47
C ARG A 19 6.83 11.67 5.13
N ARG A 20 5.97 12.59 5.60
CA ARG A 20 4.52 12.51 5.38
C ARG A 20 4.15 12.32 3.90
N SER A 21 4.88 12.98 2.99
CA SER A 21 4.70 12.86 1.54
C SER A 21 4.92 11.42 1.05
N ASP A 22 5.99 10.76 1.50
CA ASP A 22 6.38 9.43 1.03
C ASP A 22 5.37 8.38 1.50
N PHE A 23 4.81 8.54 2.71
CA PHE A 23 3.71 7.72 3.19
C PHE A 23 2.47 7.82 2.28
N TRP A 24 2.00 9.04 2.00
CA TRP A 24 0.78 9.23 1.20
C TRP A 24 0.96 8.77 -0.24
N TRP A 25 2.13 9.00 -0.84
CA TRP A 25 2.42 8.51 -2.19
C TRP A 25 2.43 6.98 -2.26
N ASN A 26 3.09 6.31 -1.32
CA ASN A 26 3.10 4.84 -1.27
C ASN A 26 1.70 4.28 -0.99
N LEU A 27 0.90 4.95 -0.14
CA LEU A 27 -0.48 4.55 0.14
C LEU A 27 -1.37 4.71 -1.11
N VAL A 28 -1.29 5.84 -1.81
CA VAL A 28 -2.05 6.07 -3.05
C VAL A 28 -1.62 5.08 -4.12
N TYR A 29 -0.31 4.85 -4.27
CA TYR A 29 0.22 3.90 -5.23
C TYR A 29 -0.25 2.46 -4.95
N PHE A 30 -0.26 2.05 -3.68
CA PHE A 30 -0.85 0.77 -3.25
C PHE A 30 -2.33 0.67 -3.64
N LEU A 31 -3.13 1.69 -3.32
CA LEU A 31 -4.57 1.68 -3.61
C LEU A 31 -4.86 1.61 -5.10
N ILE A 32 -4.12 2.35 -5.93
CA ILE A 32 -4.28 2.31 -7.39
C ILE A 32 -4.00 0.90 -7.93
N LEU A 33 -2.92 0.25 -7.48
CA LEU A 33 -2.57 -1.10 -7.92
C LEU A 33 -3.59 -2.14 -7.46
N ALA A 34 -4.02 -2.09 -6.21
CA ALA A 34 -5.04 -2.98 -5.68
C ALA A 34 -6.37 -2.85 -6.46
N ILE A 35 -6.78 -1.61 -6.77
CA ILE A 35 -7.97 -1.36 -7.59
C ILE A 35 -7.77 -1.88 -9.02
N ALA A 36 -6.60 -1.67 -9.62
CA ALA A 36 -6.30 -2.16 -10.97
C ALA A 36 -6.36 -3.69 -11.05
N ILE A 37 -5.76 -4.39 -10.08
CA ILE A 37 -5.80 -5.85 -9.98
C ILE A 37 -7.24 -6.32 -9.79
N GLY A 38 -7.97 -5.73 -8.84
CA GLY A 38 -9.38 -6.05 -8.61
C GLY A 38 -10.25 -5.82 -9.86
N PHE A 39 -10.01 -4.73 -10.59
CA PHE A 39 -10.70 -4.43 -11.84
C PHE A 39 -10.44 -5.50 -12.91
N VAL A 40 -9.18 -5.91 -13.09
CA VAL A 40 -8.81 -6.99 -14.03
C VAL A 40 -9.51 -8.28 -13.63
N LEU A 41 -9.50 -8.65 -12.36
CA LEU A 41 -10.10 -9.89 -11.87
C LEU A 41 -11.63 -9.93 -12.00
N VAL A 42 -12.31 -8.81 -11.77
CA VAL A 42 -13.79 -8.73 -11.79
C VAL A 42 -14.35 -8.59 -13.21
N ASN A 43 -13.60 -7.97 -14.13
CA ASN A 43 -14.08 -7.68 -15.49
C ASN A 43 -13.56 -8.64 -16.56
N ASN A 44 -12.86 -9.72 -16.19
CA ASN A 44 -12.38 -10.72 -17.13
C ASN A 44 -12.82 -12.11 -16.72
N ASP A 45 -13.13 -12.95 -17.71
CA ASP A 45 -13.40 -14.37 -17.48
C ASP A 45 -12.15 -15.10 -17.01
N LEU A 46 -12.35 -16.17 -16.24
CA LEU A 46 -11.25 -16.99 -15.72
C LEU A 46 -10.33 -17.50 -16.84
N ALA A 47 -10.88 -17.85 -18.00
CA ALA A 47 -10.11 -18.30 -19.16
C ALA A 47 -9.14 -17.23 -19.70
N SER A 48 -9.54 -15.95 -19.65
CA SER A 48 -8.69 -14.82 -20.03
C SER A 48 -7.59 -14.59 -18.99
N ILE A 49 -7.94 -14.67 -17.71
CA ILE A 49 -7.04 -14.48 -16.56
C ILE A 49 -5.92 -15.54 -16.54
N ILE A 50 -6.26 -16.82 -16.76
CA ILE A 50 -5.29 -17.92 -16.73
C ILE A 50 -4.52 -18.09 -18.05
N SER A 51 -4.82 -17.28 -19.07
CA SER A 51 -4.03 -17.27 -20.30
C SER A 51 -2.60 -16.77 -20.00
N PRO A 52 -1.59 -17.14 -20.83
CA PRO A 52 -0.22 -16.66 -20.63
C PRO A 52 -0.12 -15.12 -20.56
N ALA A 53 -0.93 -14.41 -21.36
CA ALA A 53 -1.00 -12.95 -21.34
C ALA A 53 -1.65 -12.43 -20.04
N GLY A 54 -2.78 -13.01 -19.62
CA GLY A 54 -3.45 -12.65 -18.37
C GLY A 54 -2.57 -12.86 -17.14
N ILE A 55 -1.91 -14.02 -17.05
CA ILE A 55 -0.94 -14.33 -16.00
C ILE A 55 0.23 -13.34 -16.05
N GLY A 56 0.75 -13.02 -17.23
CA GLY A 56 1.82 -12.05 -17.40
C GLY A 56 1.46 -10.66 -16.85
N ILE A 57 0.26 -10.16 -17.18
CA ILE A 57 -0.24 -8.88 -16.68
C ILE A 57 -0.41 -8.92 -15.15
N LEU A 58 -1.03 -9.96 -14.60
CA LEU A 58 -1.22 -10.09 -13.16
C LEU A 58 0.11 -10.25 -12.41
N ALA A 59 1.09 -10.95 -12.99
CA ALA A 59 2.41 -11.08 -12.40
C ALA A 59 3.13 -9.73 -12.33
N VAL A 60 3.06 -8.92 -13.40
CA VAL A 60 3.64 -7.56 -13.41
C VAL A 60 2.94 -6.67 -12.38
N LEU A 61 1.60 -6.66 -12.37
CA LEU A 61 0.83 -5.86 -11.41
C LEU A 61 1.12 -6.28 -9.96
N GLY A 62 1.20 -7.59 -9.69
CA GLY A 62 1.56 -8.11 -8.37
C GLY A 62 2.97 -7.72 -7.95
N VAL A 63 3.97 -7.81 -8.84
CA VAL A 63 5.34 -7.37 -8.55
C VAL A 63 5.40 -5.87 -8.27
N LEU A 64 4.67 -5.05 -9.03
CA LEU A 64 4.56 -3.62 -8.78
C LEU A 64 3.91 -3.31 -7.43
N GLU A 65 2.93 -4.11 -7.01
CA GLU A 65 2.22 -3.97 -5.74
C GLU A 65 3.10 -4.33 -4.53
N LEU A 66 4.09 -5.23 -4.70
CA LEU A 66 5.01 -5.61 -3.62
C LEU A 66 5.79 -4.42 -3.07
N TYR A 67 6.18 -3.46 -3.90
CA TYR A 67 6.97 -2.30 -3.47
C TYR A 67 6.25 -1.44 -2.41
N PRO A 68 5.07 -0.84 -2.71
CA PRO A 68 4.35 -0.04 -1.72
C PRO A 68 3.83 -0.90 -0.56
N THR A 69 3.47 -2.16 -0.81
CA THR A 69 3.05 -3.09 0.25
C THR A 69 4.16 -3.32 1.25
N PHE A 70 5.38 -3.62 0.78
CA PHE A 70 6.54 -3.84 1.64
C PHE A 70 6.87 -2.58 2.46
N TYR A 71 6.82 -1.41 1.86
CA TYR A 71 6.98 -0.14 2.56
C TYR A 71 5.95 0.03 3.69
N LEU A 72 4.66 -0.16 3.39
CA LEU A 72 3.57 -0.03 4.37
C LEU A 72 3.66 -1.08 5.49
N VAL A 73 3.99 -2.33 5.17
CA VAL A 73 4.18 -3.40 6.16
C VAL A 73 5.34 -3.07 7.09
N LYS A 74 6.48 -2.62 6.54
CA LYS A 74 7.64 -2.20 7.34
C LYS A 74 7.29 -1.05 8.29
N LEU A 75 6.48 -0.10 7.82
CA LEU A 75 5.98 1.00 8.64
C LEU A 75 5.11 0.50 9.80
N VAL A 76 4.16 -0.41 9.51
CA VAL A 76 3.28 -1.01 10.53
C VAL A 76 4.08 -1.82 11.56
N LEU A 77 5.11 -2.55 11.13
CA LEU A 77 5.99 -3.27 12.05
C LEU A 77 6.78 -2.31 12.96
N ARG A 78 7.31 -1.20 12.41
CA ARG A 78 7.98 -0.17 13.22
C ARG A 78 7.03 0.48 14.22
N LEU A 79 5.79 0.79 13.81
CA LEU A 79 4.73 1.30 14.70
C LEU A 79 4.43 0.34 15.85
N LYS A 80 4.29 -0.96 15.54
CA LYS A 80 3.99 -2.00 16.52
C LYS A 80 5.13 -2.14 17.54
N ASN A 81 6.39 -2.10 17.07
CA ASN A 81 7.55 -2.23 17.93
C ASN A 81 7.77 -0.99 18.79
N GLY A 82 7.66 0.22 18.22
CA GLY A 82 7.78 1.46 19.00
C GLY A 82 6.72 1.63 20.09
N ARG A 83 5.56 0.98 19.96
CA ARG A 83 4.51 0.95 21.00
C ARG A 83 4.80 -0.07 22.12
N ARG A 84 5.67 -1.05 21.92
CA ARG A 84 6.05 -2.03 22.96
C ARG A 84 7.12 -1.49 23.91
N ASP A 85 7.93 -0.54 23.45
CA ASP A 85 9.07 0.02 24.19
C ASP A 85 8.71 1.34 24.92
N SER A 86 7.44 1.77 24.88
CA SER A 86 6.89 2.95 25.57
C SER A 86 5.91 2.55 26.66
#